data_AF-A0A7Z0SCL8-F1
#
_entry.id   AF-A0A7Z0SCL8-F1
#
_cell.length_a   1.000
_cell.length_b   1.000
_cell.length_c   1.000
_cell.angle_alpha   90.00
_cell.angle_beta   90.00
_cell.angle_gamma   90.00
#
_symmetry.space_group_name_H-M   'P 1'
#
loop_
_entity.id
_entity.type
_entity.pdbx_description
1 polymer ?
#
loop_
_entity_poly.entity_id
_entity_poly.type
_entity_poly.pdbx_seq_one_letter_code
_entity_poly.pdbx_strand_id
1 'polypeptide(L)'
;MAVSQQVFLRDAMRRLNLTRDVFAGRIGVKRRALDTWLLPEGSQEFRAMPEVVNRFVTEIVENEALLQKYAQSAQSGPLRNRIAFEGKPQLLSVDQFSRESVEEFFRIADQMQPIARRQKVSRVLEGAVLGNLFFEASTRTRVSFGAAFCRLGGSVCDTTGFTFSSMAKGESIYDTSRVMSGYVDAMVIRHPEKGSVAEFARATNIPVVNGGDGPGEHPSQALLDLYTILTEFSRLGKLLDGAHIALVGDLKYGRTVHSLIKLLSLYRGLKFTLISPKGLEMPDYILEQTGTRGHVIEQSNSLEEGLVGADVIYATRVQKERFAAEELEGYTPDFQVNKAIIDKCCGPDVIVMHPLPRDSREGANDLSVDLNHDSRLAIFRQTDNGIPVRMAIFAVLLGVEGLVQHSLRDVTWSPPTHIGPDDSLFHGMD
;
A
#
# COMPACT_ATOMS: atom_id res chain seq x y z
N MET A 1 46.80 6.80 -14.49
CA MET A 1 46.84 7.32 -13.11
C MET A 1 45.50 7.01 -12.49
N ALA A 2 45.47 6.32 -11.35
CA ALA A 2 44.21 6.08 -10.64
C ALA A 2 43.62 7.44 -10.22
N VAL A 3 42.36 7.68 -10.56
CA VAL A 3 41.64 8.90 -10.14
C VAL A 3 41.49 8.84 -8.62
N SER A 4 41.84 9.92 -7.91
CA SER A 4 41.68 9.93 -6.46
C SER A 4 40.20 9.81 -6.08
N GLN A 5 39.90 9.16 -4.96
CA GLN A 5 38.53 8.97 -4.47
C GLN A 5 37.74 10.27 -4.40
N GLN A 6 38.39 11.35 -3.94
CA GLN A 6 37.81 12.68 -3.87
C GLN A 6 37.37 13.19 -5.24
N VAL A 7 38.20 13.01 -6.27
CA VAL A 7 37.90 13.45 -7.63
C VAL A 7 36.80 12.57 -8.22
N PHE A 8 36.86 11.26 -8.01
CA PHE A 8 35.84 10.31 -8.44
C PHE A 8 34.45 10.65 -7.89
N LEU A 9 34.34 10.87 -6.57
CA LEU A 9 33.05 11.20 -5.93
C LEU A 9 32.52 12.57 -6.36
N ARG A 10 33.40 13.56 -6.58
CA ARG A 10 32.99 14.87 -7.12
C ARG A 10 32.48 14.76 -8.55
N ASP A 11 33.13 13.96 -9.39
CA ASP A 11 32.68 13.71 -10.76
C ASP A 11 31.35 12.95 -10.79
N ALA A 12 31.20 11.92 -9.95
CA ALA A 12 29.95 11.18 -9.79
C ALA A 12 28.77 12.09 -9.39
N MET A 13 28.95 12.92 -8.36
CA MET A 13 27.94 13.89 -7.93
C MET A 13 27.60 14.89 -9.04
N ARG A 14 28.60 15.35 -9.79
CA ARG A 14 28.40 16.29 -10.91
C ARG A 14 27.60 15.65 -12.04
N ARG A 15 27.95 14.43 -12.47
CA ARG A 15 27.25 13.71 -13.55
C ARG A 15 25.82 13.35 -13.18
N LEU A 16 25.57 13.05 -11.92
CA LEU A 16 24.24 12.76 -11.40
C LEU A 16 23.44 14.03 -11.05
N ASN A 17 24.08 15.21 -11.12
CA ASN A 17 23.50 16.49 -10.71
C ASN A 17 22.95 16.47 -9.26
N LEU A 18 23.69 15.87 -8.34
CA LEU A 18 23.27 15.66 -6.94
C LEU A 18 24.04 16.56 -5.98
N THR A 19 23.35 17.07 -4.96
CA THR A 19 23.99 17.65 -3.78
C THR A 19 24.60 16.54 -2.91
N ARG A 20 25.53 16.90 -2.02
CA ARG A 20 26.18 15.92 -1.11
C ARG A 20 25.17 15.15 -0.25
N ASP A 21 24.13 15.84 0.22
CA ASP A 21 23.09 15.24 1.05
C ASP A 21 22.29 14.18 0.29
N VAL A 22 21.87 14.52 -0.93
CA VAL A 22 21.09 13.61 -1.78
C VAL A 22 21.97 12.43 -2.22
N PHE A 23 23.22 12.69 -2.59
CA PHE A 23 24.17 11.65 -2.98
C PHE A 23 24.47 10.67 -1.83
N ALA A 24 24.68 11.16 -0.61
CA ALA A 24 24.91 10.33 0.57
C ALA A 24 23.71 9.41 0.86
N GLY A 25 22.49 9.96 0.86
CA GLY A 25 21.27 9.18 1.04
C GLY A 25 21.09 8.12 -0.06
N ARG A 26 21.49 8.44 -1.29
CA ARG A 26 21.32 7.56 -2.46
C ARG A 26 22.25 6.37 -2.48
N ILE A 27 23.48 6.53 -1.96
CA ILE A 27 24.44 5.43 -1.82
C ILE A 27 24.34 4.72 -0.46
N GLY A 28 23.31 5.03 0.33
CA GLY A 28 23.00 4.35 1.59
C GLY A 28 23.93 4.71 2.75
N VAL A 29 24.54 5.90 2.73
CA VAL A 29 25.55 6.31 3.73
C VAL A 29 25.14 7.59 4.43
N LYS A 30 25.62 7.77 5.67
CA LYS A 30 25.43 9.04 6.39
C LYS A 30 26.23 10.15 5.71
N ARG A 31 25.69 11.36 5.62
CA ARG A 31 26.39 12.57 5.09
C ARG A 31 27.80 12.72 5.68
N ARG A 32 27.94 12.52 7.00
CA ARG A 32 29.24 12.59 7.69
C ARG A 32 30.27 11.58 7.17
N ALA A 33 29.85 10.39 6.74
CA ALA A 33 30.76 9.40 6.15
C ALA A 33 31.19 9.83 4.74
N LEU A 34 30.25 10.35 3.93
CA LEU A 34 30.60 10.93 2.63
C LEU A 34 31.57 12.12 2.76
N ASP A 35 31.37 12.98 3.75
CA ASP A 35 32.23 14.13 3.99
C ASP A 35 33.68 13.71 4.30
N THR A 36 33.90 12.62 5.06
CA THR A 36 35.26 12.10 5.32
C THR A 36 35.90 11.47 4.08
N TRP A 37 35.11 10.97 3.13
CA TRP A 37 35.60 10.43 1.85
C TRP A 37 35.96 11.52 0.84
N LEU A 38 35.39 12.71 1.00
CA LEU A 38 35.63 13.89 0.16
C LEU A 38 36.82 14.74 0.66
N LEU A 39 37.49 14.34 1.74
CA LEU A 39 38.72 14.97 2.21
C LEU A 39 39.93 14.54 1.38
N PRO A 40 40.99 15.36 1.28
CA PRO A 40 42.27 14.94 0.72
C PRO A 40 42.89 13.80 1.54
N GLU A 41 43.60 12.87 0.90
CA GLU A 41 44.23 11.68 1.54
C GLU A 41 45.20 12.04 2.68
N GLY A 42 45.71 13.27 2.73
CA GLY A 42 46.58 13.76 3.81
C GLY A 42 45.85 14.36 5.04
N SER A 43 44.52 14.37 5.08
CA SER A 43 43.76 14.90 6.22
C SER A 43 43.63 13.87 7.35
N GLN A 44 43.73 14.31 8.62
CA GLN A 44 43.58 13.41 9.78
C GLN A 44 42.21 12.71 9.85
N GLU A 45 41.17 13.37 9.35
CA GLU A 45 39.80 12.85 9.33
C GLU A 45 39.48 12.06 8.06
N PHE A 46 40.43 11.93 7.12
CA PHE A 46 40.24 11.16 5.90
C PHE A 46 39.92 9.70 6.23
N ARG A 47 38.94 9.14 5.50
CA ARG A 47 38.61 7.72 5.53
C ARG A 47 38.49 7.20 4.11
N ALA A 48 39.01 5.99 3.89
CA ALA A 48 38.79 5.29 2.64
C ALA A 48 37.32 4.88 2.51
N MET A 49 36.76 5.06 1.32
CA MET A 49 35.43 4.58 0.97
C MET A 49 35.47 3.05 0.88
N PRO A 50 34.47 2.34 1.45
CA PRO A 50 34.39 0.89 1.34
C PRO A 50 34.31 0.43 -0.12
N GLU A 51 34.95 -0.69 -0.47
CA GLU A 51 34.95 -1.21 -1.84
C GLU A 51 33.55 -1.45 -2.41
N VAL A 52 32.60 -1.88 -1.58
CA VAL A 52 31.21 -2.12 -1.99
C VAL A 52 30.56 -0.83 -2.49
N VAL A 53 30.82 0.29 -1.81
CA VAL A 53 30.30 1.61 -2.21
C VAL A 53 31.01 2.09 -3.48
N ASN A 54 32.32 1.83 -3.60
CA ASN A 54 33.05 2.14 -4.82
C ASN A 54 32.45 1.44 -6.05
N ARG A 55 32.26 0.12 -5.97
CA ARG A 55 31.67 -0.67 -7.08
C ARG A 55 30.28 -0.18 -7.43
N PHE A 56 29.45 0.08 -6.42
CA PHE A 56 28.08 0.59 -6.60
C PHE A 56 28.05 1.96 -7.30
N VAL A 57 28.89 2.91 -6.87
CA VAL A 57 28.97 4.24 -7.49
C VAL A 57 29.52 4.14 -8.92
N THR A 58 30.53 3.30 -9.15
CA THR A 58 31.06 3.05 -10.49
C THR A 58 29.98 2.51 -11.44
N GLU A 59 29.22 1.51 -11.00
CA GLU A 59 28.14 0.91 -11.78
C GLU A 59 27.06 1.94 -12.16
N ILE A 60 26.71 2.84 -11.25
CA ILE A 60 25.75 3.93 -11.52
C ILE A 60 26.29 4.92 -12.55
N VAL A 61 27.57 5.29 -12.45
CA VAL A 61 28.17 6.35 -13.26
C VAL A 61 28.54 5.87 -14.67
N GLU A 62 28.86 4.57 -14.82
CA GLU A 62 29.25 3.97 -16.11
C GLU A 62 28.05 3.44 -16.92
N ASN A 63 26.89 3.24 -16.28
CA ASN A 63 25.68 2.79 -16.95
C ASN A 63 24.75 3.98 -17.26
N GLU A 64 24.64 4.39 -18.53
CA GLU A 64 23.85 5.57 -18.96
C GLU A 64 22.37 5.50 -18.54
N ALA A 65 21.75 4.31 -18.54
CA ALA A 65 20.36 4.14 -18.13
C ALA A 65 20.20 4.33 -16.61
N LEU A 66 21.15 3.83 -15.81
CA LEU A 66 21.18 4.09 -14.36
C LEU A 66 21.50 5.56 -14.08
N LEU A 67 22.46 6.14 -14.78
CA LEU A 67 22.81 7.55 -14.64
C LEU A 67 21.61 8.46 -14.87
N GLN A 68 20.86 8.26 -15.96
CA GLN A 68 19.63 9.00 -16.24
C GLN A 68 18.56 8.78 -15.18
N LYS A 69 18.31 7.53 -14.76
CA LYS A 69 17.33 7.21 -13.71
C LYS A 69 17.65 7.90 -12.38
N TYR A 70 18.93 7.92 -12.01
CA TYR A 70 19.38 8.54 -10.76
C TYR A 70 19.38 10.07 -10.85
N ALA A 71 19.77 10.65 -11.98
CA ALA A 71 19.71 12.09 -12.22
C ALA A 71 18.27 12.64 -12.25
N GLN A 72 17.33 11.92 -12.87
CA GLN A 72 15.90 12.30 -12.91
C GLN A 72 15.23 12.18 -11.54
N SER A 73 15.57 11.16 -10.75
CA SER A 73 14.95 10.95 -9.43
C SER A 73 15.20 12.10 -8.43
N ALA A 74 16.32 12.81 -8.56
CA ALA A 74 16.66 13.95 -7.70
C ALA A 74 15.96 15.25 -8.09
N GLN A 75 15.39 15.34 -9.29
CA GLN A 75 14.55 16.46 -9.71
C GLN A 75 13.11 16.35 -9.19
N SER A 76 12.73 15.24 -8.55
CA SER A 76 11.33 14.87 -8.36
C SER A 76 10.68 15.35 -7.04
N GLY A 77 11.43 16.00 -6.14
CA GLY A 77 10.90 16.56 -4.89
C GLY A 77 10.40 15.52 -3.86
N PRO A 78 9.99 15.96 -2.65
CA PRO A 78 9.49 15.07 -1.61
C PRO A 78 8.33 14.20 -2.10
N LEU A 79 8.27 12.93 -1.67
CA LEU A 79 7.20 12.00 -2.07
C LEU A 79 5.81 12.60 -1.84
N ARG A 80 5.63 13.27 -0.68
CA ARG A 80 4.41 14.02 -0.32
C ARG A 80 3.90 14.95 -1.41
N ASN A 81 4.79 15.59 -2.16
CA ASN A 81 4.43 16.53 -3.22
C ASN A 81 4.13 15.81 -4.54
N ARG A 82 4.83 14.70 -4.82
CA ARG A 82 4.62 13.89 -6.03
C ARG A 82 3.30 13.15 -6.04
N ILE A 83 2.85 12.70 -4.87
CA ILE A 83 1.56 12.05 -4.70
C ILE A 83 0.46 13.04 -4.31
N ALA A 84 0.67 14.35 -4.42
CA ALA A 84 -0.34 15.33 -4.05
C ALA A 84 -1.55 15.26 -4.99
N PHE A 85 -2.76 15.47 -4.46
CA PHE A 85 -3.98 15.59 -5.26
C PHE A 85 -4.44 17.04 -5.26
N GLU A 86 -4.67 17.61 -6.44
CA GLU A 86 -5.01 19.04 -6.60
C GLU A 86 -4.01 19.96 -5.83
N GLY A 87 -2.73 19.59 -5.80
CA GLY A 87 -1.66 20.34 -5.13
C GLY A 87 -1.63 20.22 -3.59
N LYS A 88 -2.50 19.39 -3.00
CA LYS A 88 -2.57 19.17 -1.54
C LYS A 88 -2.04 17.79 -1.12
N PRO A 89 -1.40 17.67 0.05
CA PRO A 89 -0.94 16.40 0.59
C PRO A 89 -2.11 15.60 1.17
N GLN A 90 -2.80 14.87 0.30
CA GLN A 90 -3.98 14.06 0.64
C GLN A 90 -3.98 12.76 -0.19
N LEU A 91 -4.74 11.75 0.24
CA LEU A 91 -4.83 10.46 -0.45
C LEU A 91 -6.29 10.16 -0.80
N LEU A 92 -6.69 10.41 -2.04
CA LEU A 92 -8.05 10.24 -2.54
C LEU A 92 -8.21 9.12 -3.55
N SER A 93 -7.19 8.89 -4.39
CA SER A 93 -7.20 7.92 -5.48
C SER A 93 -5.83 7.26 -5.64
N VAL A 94 -5.82 6.05 -6.19
CA VAL A 94 -4.57 5.36 -6.56
C VAL A 94 -3.89 5.99 -7.78
N ASP A 95 -4.62 6.78 -8.58
CA ASP A 95 -4.09 7.44 -9.78
C ASP A 95 -3.04 8.52 -9.44
N GLN A 96 -2.90 8.88 -8.15
CA GLN A 96 -1.85 9.74 -7.63
C GLN A 96 -0.45 9.11 -7.68
N PHE A 97 -0.37 7.79 -7.92
CA PHE A 97 0.87 7.07 -7.84
C PHE A 97 1.43 6.66 -9.21
N SER A 98 2.71 6.91 -9.40
CA SER A 98 3.56 6.19 -10.37
C SER A 98 4.22 4.98 -9.70
N ARG A 99 4.70 4.02 -10.49
CA ARG A 99 5.46 2.85 -9.98
C ARG A 99 6.58 3.27 -9.03
N GLU A 100 7.36 4.28 -9.39
CA GLU A 100 8.47 4.79 -8.60
C GLU A 100 8.03 5.36 -7.26
N SER A 101 6.92 6.12 -7.25
CA SER A 101 6.35 6.67 -6.02
C SER A 101 5.76 5.60 -5.11
N VAL A 102 5.16 4.54 -5.67
CA VAL A 102 4.69 3.37 -4.91
C VAL A 102 5.87 2.64 -4.27
N GLU A 103 6.92 2.35 -5.04
CA GLU A 103 8.12 1.67 -4.53
C GLU A 103 8.80 2.48 -3.43
N GLU A 104 8.83 3.81 -3.55
CA GLU A 104 9.32 4.69 -2.49
C GLU A 104 8.43 4.72 -1.26
N PHE A 105 7.12 4.78 -1.45
CA PHE A 105 6.14 4.68 -0.38
C PHE A 105 6.28 3.36 0.40
N PHE A 106 6.50 2.23 -0.28
CA PHE A 106 6.71 0.94 0.38
C PHE A 106 8.01 0.85 1.16
N ARG A 107 9.10 1.51 0.72
CA ARG A 107 10.31 1.64 1.57
C ARG A 107 10.02 2.36 2.88
N ILE A 108 9.08 3.31 2.89
CA ILE A 108 8.63 3.97 4.12
C ILE A 108 7.76 3.01 4.95
N ALA A 109 6.88 2.23 4.32
CA ALA A 109 6.11 1.19 5.01
C ALA A 109 7.00 0.14 5.69
N ASP A 110 8.10 -0.28 5.04
CA ASP A 110 9.08 -1.19 5.63
C ASP A 110 9.71 -0.62 6.91
N GLN A 111 9.98 0.68 6.95
CA GLN A 111 10.47 1.36 8.16
C GLN A 111 9.46 1.35 9.32
N MET A 112 8.17 1.17 9.03
CA MET A 112 7.11 1.06 10.04
C MET A 112 6.99 -0.36 10.61
N GLN A 113 7.57 -1.38 9.96
CA GLN A 113 7.44 -2.79 10.37
C GLN A 113 7.84 -3.03 11.83
N PRO A 114 8.97 -2.53 12.36
CA PRO A 114 9.33 -2.76 13.77
C PRO A 114 8.29 -2.19 14.75
N ILE A 115 7.67 -1.07 14.39
CA ILE A 115 6.60 -0.48 15.18
C ILE A 115 5.32 -1.31 15.06
N ALA A 116 4.93 -1.73 13.84
CA ALA A 116 3.76 -2.59 13.59
C ALA A 116 3.87 -3.95 14.29
N ARG A 117 5.07 -4.51 14.35
CA ARG A 117 5.40 -5.76 15.06
C ARG A 117 5.52 -5.61 16.58
N ARG A 118 5.33 -4.40 17.12
CA ARG A 118 5.46 -4.11 18.57
C ARG A 118 6.87 -4.43 19.09
N GLN A 119 7.89 -4.27 18.26
CA GLN A 119 9.30 -4.35 18.68
C GLN A 119 9.81 -2.97 19.09
N LYS A 120 9.33 -1.92 18.40
CA LYS A 120 9.64 -0.53 18.70
C LYS A 120 8.37 0.27 18.96
N VAL A 121 8.52 1.40 19.66
CA VAL A 121 7.53 2.47 19.79
C VAL A 121 8.01 3.71 19.07
N SER A 122 7.08 4.51 18.56
CA SER A 122 7.33 5.82 17.96
C SER A 122 6.43 6.86 18.62
N ARG A 123 6.95 8.09 18.71
CA ARG A 123 6.23 9.28 19.17
C ARG A 123 6.31 10.42 18.16
N VAL A 124 6.53 10.09 16.89
CA VAL A 124 6.72 11.08 15.82
C VAL A 124 5.49 11.97 15.59
N LEU A 125 4.29 11.50 15.97
CA LEU A 125 3.03 12.24 15.93
C LEU A 125 2.51 12.60 17.34
N GLU A 126 3.37 12.66 18.35
CA GLU A 126 2.97 13.07 19.70
C GLU A 126 2.31 14.45 19.69
N GLY A 127 1.07 14.53 20.17
CA GLY A 127 0.25 15.74 20.15
C GLY A 127 -0.66 15.91 18.93
N ALA A 128 -0.44 15.17 17.84
CA ALA A 128 -1.33 15.22 16.68
C ALA A 128 -2.64 14.46 16.93
N VAL A 129 -3.72 14.91 16.29
CA VAL A 129 -5.07 14.35 16.42
C VAL A 129 -5.62 13.92 15.05
N LEU A 130 -6.13 12.69 14.96
CA LEU A 130 -6.82 12.16 13.79
C LEU A 130 -8.34 12.26 13.94
N GLY A 131 -9.01 12.90 12.98
CA GLY A 131 -10.46 12.79 12.80
C GLY A 131 -10.82 11.56 11.96
N ASN A 132 -11.40 10.54 12.58
CA ASN A 132 -11.69 9.25 11.94
C ASN A 132 -13.21 9.12 11.69
N LEU A 133 -13.67 9.65 10.55
CA LEU A 133 -15.08 9.87 10.22
C LEU A 133 -15.64 8.78 9.32
N PHE A 134 -16.48 7.90 9.88
CA PHE A 134 -17.04 6.75 9.16
C PHE A 134 -18.56 6.84 9.09
N PHE A 135 -19.09 7.23 7.93
CA PHE A 135 -20.52 7.39 7.69
C PHE A 135 -21.22 6.10 7.24
N GLU A 136 -20.44 5.10 6.78
CA GLU A 136 -20.89 3.73 6.53
C GLU A 136 -20.12 2.70 7.39
N ALA A 137 -20.74 1.55 7.65
CA ALA A 137 -20.19 0.54 8.56
C ALA A 137 -18.85 -0.03 8.05
N SER A 138 -17.79 0.11 8.84
CA SER A 138 -16.49 -0.54 8.58
C SER A 138 -15.58 -0.56 9.81
N THR A 139 -15.77 -1.56 10.68
CA THR A 139 -14.99 -1.70 11.92
C THR A 139 -13.50 -1.89 11.65
N ARG A 140 -13.12 -2.80 10.75
CA ARG A 140 -11.70 -3.09 10.47
C ARG A 140 -10.96 -1.88 9.93
N THR A 141 -11.51 -1.22 8.91
CA THR A 141 -10.84 -0.07 8.30
C THR A 141 -10.71 1.06 9.32
N ARG A 142 -11.77 1.38 10.07
CA ARG A 142 -11.75 2.41 11.12
C ARG A 142 -10.70 2.13 12.19
N VAL A 143 -10.70 0.92 12.75
CA VAL A 143 -9.79 0.53 13.84
C VAL A 143 -8.34 0.48 13.37
N SER A 144 -8.07 -0.01 12.17
CA SER A 144 -6.70 -0.07 11.65
C SER A 144 -6.12 1.31 11.31
N PHE A 145 -6.93 2.29 10.86
CA PHE A 145 -6.46 3.67 10.77
C PHE A 145 -6.16 4.27 12.14
N GLY A 146 -7.07 4.11 13.11
CA GLY A 146 -6.86 4.60 14.47
C GLY A 146 -5.62 3.99 15.11
N ALA A 147 -5.46 2.67 15.00
CA ALA A 147 -4.30 1.96 15.52
C ALA A 147 -2.98 2.41 14.85
N ALA A 148 -2.97 2.62 13.53
CA ALA A 148 -1.79 3.12 12.82
C ALA A 148 -1.38 4.52 13.32
N PHE A 149 -2.35 5.42 13.51
CA PHE A 149 -2.08 6.78 14.03
C PHE A 149 -1.59 6.76 15.48
N CYS A 150 -2.24 5.97 16.35
CA CYS A 150 -1.82 5.77 17.74
C CYS A 150 -0.41 5.17 17.84
N ARG A 151 -0.03 4.25 16.95
CA ARG A 151 1.32 3.66 16.94
C ARG A 151 2.43 4.64 16.58
N LEU A 152 2.09 5.74 15.90
CA LEU A 152 3.00 6.86 15.66
C LEU A 152 3.02 7.87 16.81
N GLY A 153 2.21 7.66 17.85
CA GLY A 153 2.12 8.52 19.04
C GLY A 153 0.97 9.55 19.01
N GLY A 154 0.16 9.55 17.95
CA GLY A 154 -0.98 10.46 17.83
C GLY A 154 -2.22 10.00 18.61
N SER A 155 -3.20 10.89 18.72
CA SER A 155 -4.52 10.63 19.33
C SER A 155 -5.61 10.54 18.26
N VAL A 156 -6.71 9.86 18.56
CA VAL A 156 -7.80 9.64 17.60
C VAL A 156 -9.12 10.11 18.18
N CYS A 157 -9.85 10.93 17.43
CA CYS A 157 -11.23 11.29 17.67
C CYS A 157 -12.07 10.63 16.58
N ASP A 158 -12.98 9.72 16.96
CA ASP A 158 -13.78 8.97 16.00
C ASP A 158 -15.27 9.33 16.04
N THR A 159 -15.93 9.11 14.91
CA THR A 159 -17.38 9.24 14.78
C THR A 159 -17.87 8.13 13.86
N THR A 160 -18.96 7.47 14.25
CA THR A 160 -19.53 6.35 13.48
C THR A 160 -21.00 6.55 13.18
N GLY A 161 -21.38 6.31 11.93
CA GLY A 161 -22.75 6.29 11.45
C GLY A 161 -23.27 7.67 11.07
N PHE A 162 -23.94 7.75 9.91
CA PHE A 162 -24.56 8.97 9.41
C PHE A 162 -25.54 9.58 10.42
N THR A 163 -26.39 8.74 11.02
CA THR A 163 -27.45 9.13 11.98
C THR A 163 -26.93 9.82 13.25
N PHE A 164 -25.67 9.57 13.62
CA PHE A 164 -25.05 10.14 14.83
C PHE A 164 -24.20 11.38 14.53
N SER A 165 -24.14 11.80 13.27
CA SER A 165 -23.41 12.99 12.83
C SER A 165 -24.33 14.20 12.69
N SER A 166 -23.77 15.41 12.74
CA SER A 166 -24.47 16.67 12.42
C SER A 166 -25.00 16.71 10.98
N MET A 167 -24.43 15.92 10.06
CA MET A 167 -24.96 15.74 8.71
C MET A 167 -26.37 15.13 8.70
N ALA A 168 -26.73 14.29 9.68
CA ALA A 168 -28.12 13.82 9.82
C ALA A 168 -29.10 14.95 10.21
N LYS A 169 -28.59 16.08 10.71
CA LYS A 169 -29.37 17.29 10.98
C LYS A 169 -29.38 18.27 9.80
N GLY A 170 -28.83 17.87 8.65
CA GLY A 170 -28.79 18.66 7.42
C GLY A 170 -27.56 19.56 7.26
N GLU A 171 -26.51 19.39 8.07
CA GLU A 171 -25.25 20.12 7.86
C GLU A 171 -24.57 19.68 6.56
N SER A 172 -24.02 20.63 5.81
CA SER A 172 -23.32 20.35 4.56
C SER A 172 -22.00 19.60 4.80
N ILE A 173 -21.52 18.85 3.80
CA ILE A 173 -20.18 18.23 3.84
C ILE A 173 -19.10 19.30 4.02
N TYR A 174 -19.26 20.44 3.34
CA TYR A 174 -18.32 21.55 3.42
C TYR A 174 -18.19 22.08 4.86
N ASP A 175 -19.32 22.38 5.51
CA ASP A 175 -19.34 22.91 6.87
C ASP A 175 -18.81 21.88 7.87
N THR A 176 -19.25 20.62 7.74
CA THR A 176 -18.74 19.50 8.55
C THR A 176 -17.22 19.40 8.44
N SER A 177 -16.68 19.40 7.21
CA SER A 177 -15.23 19.34 6.96
C SER A 177 -14.50 20.53 7.57
N ARG A 178 -15.06 21.73 7.43
CA ARG A 178 -14.45 22.96 7.95
C ARG A 178 -14.41 22.99 9.47
N VAL A 179 -15.51 22.64 10.13
CA VAL A 179 -15.58 22.56 11.60
C VAL A 179 -14.59 21.51 12.10
N MET A 180 -14.63 20.30 11.54
CA MET A 180 -13.72 19.21 11.94
C MET A 180 -12.26 19.57 11.71
N SER A 181 -11.93 20.29 10.63
CA SER A 181 -10.57 20.72 10.34
C SER A 181 -9.96 21.69 11.36
N GLY A 182 -10.79 22.35 12.18
CA GLY A 182 -10.31 23.16 13.30
C GLY A 182 -9.94 22.36 14.54
N TYR A 183 -10.31 21.07 14.60
CA TYR A 183 -10.14 20.20 15.77
C TYR A 183 -9.03 19.17 15.61
N VAL A 184 -8.65 18.85 14.37
CA VAL A 184 -7.78 17.70 14.06
C VAL A 184 -6.70 18.06 13.04
N ASP A 185 -5.62 17.28 12.99
CA ASP A 185 -4.47 17.50 12.11
C ASP A 185 -4.52 16.68 10.82
N ALA A 186 -5.34 15.64 10.78
CA ALA A 186 -5.64 14.84 9.59
C ALA A 186 -7.04 14.23 9.70
N MET A 187 -7.66 13.92 8.56
CA MET A 187 -8.93 13.20 8.52
C MET A 187 -8.86 11.93 7.68
N VAL A 188 -9.46 10.86 8.19
CA VAL A 188 -9.82 9.68 7.39
C VAL A 188 -11.33 9.70 7.24
N ILE A 189 -11.81 9.58 6.00
CA ILE A 189 -13.23 9.70 5.70
C ILE A 189 -13.68 8.48 4.91
N ARG A 190 -14.79 7.89 5.35
CA ARG A 190 -15.50 6.84 4.62
C ARG A 190 -16.96 7.22 4.46
N HIS A 191 -17.42 7.33 3.23
CA HIS A 191 -18.75 7.83 2.89
C HIS A 191 -19.46 6.90 1.89
N PRO A 192 -20.79 6.69 1.99
CA PRO A 192 -21.51 5.81 1.06
C PRO A 192 -21.65 6.38 -0.36
N GLU A 193 -21.53 7.70 -0.52
CA GLU A 193 -21.63 8.37 -1.82
C GLU A 193 -20.24 8.56 -2.46
N LYS A 194 -20.16 8.28 -3.77
CA LYS A 194 -18.95 8.47 -4.57
C LYS A 194 -18.64 9.96 -4.70
N GLY A 195 -17.38 10.34 -4.53
CA GLY A 195 -16.92 11.72 -4.66
C GLY A 195 -17.06 12.59 -3.41
N SER A 196 -17.80 12.15 -2.39
CA SER A 196 -17.97 12.93 -1.14
C SER A 196 -16.65 13.18 -0.42
N VAL A 197 -15.72 12.22 -0.43
CA VAL A 197 -14.41 12.41 0.21
C VAL A 197 -13.60 13.52 -0.48
N ALA A 198 -13.73 13.67 -1.80
CA ALA A 198 -13.10 14.78 -2.52
C ALA A 198 -13.74 16.13 -2.15
N GLU A 199 -15.05 16.17 -1.90
CA GLU A 199 -15.73 17.37 -1.39
C GLU A 199 -15.21 17.77 -0.01
N PHE A 200 -15.08 16.79 0.92
CA PHE A 200 -14.44 17.02 2.22
C PHE A 200 -13.03 17.60 2.05
N ALA A 201 -12.22 17.03 1.15
CA ALA A 201 -10.85 17.45 0.90
C ALA A 201 -10.72 18.87 0.30
N ARG A 202 -11.68 19.30 -0.53
CA ARG A 202 -11.72 20.67 -1.06
C ARG A 202 -12.02 21.69 0.04
N ALA A 203 -12.83 21.31 1.02
CA ALA A 203 -13.23 22.16 2.13
C ALA A 203 -12.15 22.33 3.22
N THR A 204 -10.98 21.70 3.12
CA THR A 204 -9.94 21.78 4.16
C THR A 204 -8.52 21.92 3.61
N ASN A 205 -7.57 22.29 4.49
CA ASN A 205 -6.13 22.32 4.21
C ASN A 205 -5.34 21.22 4.93
N ILE A 206 -5.96 20.53 5.90
CA ILE A 206 -5.33 19.37 6.52
C ILE A 206 -5.42 18.14 5.60
N PRO A 207 -4.51 17.17 5.71
CA PRO A 207 -4.58 15.95 4.92
C PRO A 207 -5.90 15.19 5.10
N VAL A 208 -6.48 14.75 3.97
CA VAL A 208 -7.65 13.86 3.94
C VAL A 208 -7.27 12.53 3.30
N VAL A 209 -7.70 11.43 3.92
CA VAL A 209 -7.48 10.07 3.44
C VAL A 209 -8.81 9.41 3.13
N ASN A 210 -8.95 8.90 1.91
CA ASN A 210 -10.10 8.12 1.46
C ASN A 210 -10.05 6.70 2.05
N GLY A 211 -10.93 6.46 3.03
CA GLY A 211 -11.21 5.15 3.64
C GLY A 211 -12.31 4.36 2.92
N GLY A 212 -12.77 4.84 1.77
CA GLY A 212 -13.79 4.28 0.89
C GLY A 212 -14.92 5.27 0.59
N ASP A 213 -15.20 5.54 -0.68
CA ASP A 213 -16.31 6.40 -1.11
C ASP A 213 -17.29 5.65 -2.05
N GLY A 214 -18.36 5.08 -1.50
CA GLY A 214 -19.37 4.36 -2.28
C GLY A 214 -18.79 3.27 -3.20
N PRO A 215 -19.20 3.19 -4.50
CA PRO A 215 -18.56 2.34 -5.51
C PRO A 215 -17.33 2.99 -6.17
N GLY A 216 -16.76 4.04 -5.57
CA GLY A 216 -15.55 4.74 -6.02
C GLY A 216 -14.27 3.96 -5.71
N GLU A 217 -13.38 4.55 -4.93
CA GLU A 217 -12.05 3.98 -4.67
C GLU A 217 -11.80 3.65 -3.19
N HIS A 218 -10.80 2.83 -2.94
CA HIS A 218 -10.26 2.57 -1.61
C HIS A 218 -8.72 2.50 -1.68
N PRO A 219 -8.02 3.65 -1.84
CA PRO A 219 -6.59 3.67 -2.16
C PRO A 219 -5.72 3.03 -1.08
N SER A 220 -6.05 3.23 0.20
CA SER A 220 -5.32 2.59 1.31
C SER A 220 -5.42 1.06 1.33
N GLN A 221 -6.52 0.48 0.83
CA GLN A 221 -6.67 -0.96 0.70
C GLN A 221 -5.87 -1.47 -0.50
N ALA A 222 -5.92 -0.78 -1.65
CA ALA A 222 -5.13 -1.18 -2.81
C ALA A 222 -3.61 -1.12 -2.53
N LEU A 223 -3.15 -0.11 -1.80
CA LEU A 223 -1.75 -0.01 -1.38
C LEU A 223 -1.33 -1.17 -0.47
N LEU A 224 -2.15 -1.56 0.52
CA LEU A 224 -1.79 -2.68 1.40
C LEU A 224 -1.89 -4.03 0.71
N ASP A 225 -2.80 -4.16 -0.27
CA ASP A 225 -2.93 -5.36 -1.10
C ASP A 225 -1.69 -5.53 -1.97
N LEU A 226 -1.28 -4.48 -2.69
CA LEU A 226 -0.07 -4.51 -3.49
C LEU A 226 1.19 -4.74 -2.64
N TYR A 227 1.29 -4.08 -1.47
CA TYR A 227 2.39 -4.31 -0.53
C TYR A 227 2.45 -5.79 -0.12
N THR A 228 1.29 -6.39 0.16
CA THR A 228 1.21 -7.81 0.53
C THR A 228 1.69 -8.70 -0.60
N ILE A 229 1.23 -8.47 -1.84
CA ILE A 229 1.70 -9.23 -3.02
C ILE A 229 3.23 -9.16 -3.12
N LEU A 230 3.81 -7.96 -3.02
CA LEU A 230 5.27 -7.78 -3.11
C LEU A 230 6.02 -8.48 -1.97
N THR A 231 5.52 -8.39 -0.72
CA THR A 231 6.14 -9.06 0.42
C THR A 231 6.09 -10.58 0.32
N GLU A 232 4.96 -11.14 -0.12
CA GLU A 232 4.83 -12.59 -0.33
C GLU A 232 5.68 -13.06 -1.52
N PHE A 233 5.73 -12.29 -2.60
CA PHE A 233 6.58 -12.60 -3.75
C PHE A 233 8.06 -12.58 -3.38
N SER A 234 8.49 -11.58 -2.60
CA SER A 234 9.86 -11.53 -2.08
C SER A 234 10.18 -12.75 -1.21
N ARG A 235 9.23 -13.20 -0.37
CA ARG A 235 9.39 -14.42 0.45
C ARG A 235 9.54 -15.68 -0.42
N LEU A 236 8.88 -15.72 -1.56
CA LEU A 236 8.88 -16.85 -2.50
C LEU A 236 9.95 -16.73 -3.60
N GLY A 237 10.74 -15.65 -3.63
CA GLY A 237 11.72 -15.40 -4.69
C GLY A 237 11.10 -15.10 -6.07
N LYS A 238 9.85 -14.60 -6.11
CA LYS A 238 9.12 -14.24 -7.32
C LYS A 238 9.21 -12.73 -7.62
N LEU A 239 9.00 -12.37 -8.88
CA LEU A 239 8.85 -10.98 -9.33
C LEU A 239 7.40 -10.71 -9.71
N LEU A 240 6.92 -9.49 -9.43
CA LEU A 240 5.57 -9.11 -9.82
C LEU A 240 5.46 -8.88 -11.34
N ASP A 241 6.49 -8.33 -11.97
CA ASP A 241 6.50 -8.18 -13.43
C ASP A 241 6.38 -9.57 -14.10
N GLY A 242 5.42 -9.71 -15.02
CA GLY A 242 5.12 -10.98 -15.70
C GLY A 242 4.19 -11.93 -14.94
N ALA A 243 3.75 -11.59 -13.73
CA ALA A 243 2.93 -12.47 -12.91
C ALA A 243 1.50 -12.63 -13.43
N HIS A 244 0.87 -13.75 -13.07
CA HIS A 244 -0.54 -14.02 -13.35
C HIS A 244 -1.40 -13.75 -12.12
N ILE A 245 -2.31 -12.78 -12.22
CA ILE A 245 -3.23 -12.35 -11.16
C ILE A 245 -4.67 -12.73 -11.52
N ALA A 246 -5.28 -13.61 -10.73
CA ALA A 246 -6.69 -13.96 -10.84
C ALA A 246 -7.51 -13.10 -9.87
N LEU A 247 -8.51 -12.37 -10.38
CA LEU A 247 -9.43 -11.54 -9.60
C LEU A 247 -10.80 -12.21 -9.60
N VAL A 248 -11.33 -12.56 -8.44
CA VAL A 248 -12.50 -13.46 -8.31
C VAL A 248 -13.65 -12.80 -7.56
N GLY A 249 -14.88 -12.93 -8.09
CA GLY A 249 -16.12 -12.61 -7.37
C GLY A 249 -16.89 -11.42 -7.94
N ASP A 250 -17.27 -10.47 -7.09
CA ASP A 250 -17.98 -9.24 -7.49
C ASP A 250 -16.99 -8.19 -8.03
N LEU A 251 -16.73 -8.29 -9.34
CA LEU A 251 -15.82 -7.37 -10.04
C LEU A 251 -16.52 -6.08 -10.48
N LYS A 252 -17.86 -6.06 -10.52
CA LYS A 252 -18.65 -4.90 -10.92
C LYS A 252 -18.70 -3.83 -9.85
N TYR A 253 -18.94 -4.20 -8.60
CA TYR A 253 -19.13 -3.26 -7.49
C TYR A 253 -17.97 -3.23 -6.48
N GLY A 254 -16.99 -4.13 -6.66
CA GLY A 254 -15.82 -4.24 -5.79
C GLY A 254 -14.82 -3.09 -5.93
N ARG A 255 -15.04 -1.98 -5.22
CA ARG A 255 -14.10 -0.82 -5.18
C ARG A 255 -12.64 -1.18 -4.88
N THR A 256 -12.42 -2.23 -4.07
CA THR A 256 -11.07 -2.68 -3.71
C THR A 256 -10.37 -3.31 -4.91
N VAL A 257 -11.09 -4.13 -5.70
CA VAL A 257 -10.53 -4.74 -6.90
C VAL A 257 -10.30 -3.72 -8.01
N HIS A 258 -11.19 -2.71 -8.13
CA HIS A 258 -11.00 -1.58 -9.05
C HIS A 258 -9.74 -0.78 -8.73
N SER A 259 -9.52 -0.49 -7.44
CA SER A 259 -8.34 0.26 -7.00
C SER A 259 -7.06 -0.58 -7.14
N LEU A 260 -7.13 -1.89 -6.86
CA LEU A 260 -5.99 -2.80 -6.94
C LEU A 260 -5.53 -3.01 -8.38
N ILE A 261 -6.43 -3.28 -9.33
CA ILE A 261 -6.05 -3.52 -10.73
C ILE A 261 -5.38 -2.29 -11.35
N LYS A 262 -5.84 -1.07 -11.02
CA LYS A 262 -5.19 0.18 -11.40
C LYS A 262 -3.74 0.27 -10.90
N LEU A 263 -3.48 -0.04 -9.62
CA LEU A 263 -2.11 -0.05 -9.08
C LEU A 263 -1.24 -1.15 -9.69
N LEU A 264 -1.79 -2.35 -9.87
CA LEU A 264 -1.07 -3.46 -10.50
C LEU A 264 -0.69 -3.12 -11.95
N SER A 265 -1.53 -2.34 -12.64
CA SER A 265 -1.25 -1.88 -14.02
C SER A 265 -0.03 -0.96 -14.13
N LEU A 266 0.56 -0.52 -13.02
CA LEU A 266 1.85 0.20 -13.02
C LEU A 266 3.05 -0.73 -13.31
N TYR A 267 2.87 -2.06 -13.16
CA TYR A 267 3.88 -3.09 -13.44
C TYR A 267 3.84 -3.52 -14.90
N ARG A 268 4.69 -4.46 -15.30
CA ARG A 268 4.89 -4.84 -16.71
C ARG A 268 4.49 -6.28 -16.98
N GLY A 269 3.89 -6.51 -18.14
CA GLY A 269 3.66 -7.86 -18.66
C GLY A 269 2.75 -8.74 -17.82
N LEU A 270 1.93 -8.16 -16.92
CA LEU A 270 0.98 -8.93 -16.13
C LEU A 270 -0.07 -9.62 -17.00
N LYS A 271 -0.48 -10.81 -16.58
CA LYS A 271 -1.71 -11.47 -17.00
C LYS A 271 -2.78 -11.27 -15.93
N PHE A 272 -3.93 -10.74 -16.30
CA PHE A 272 -5.11 -10.66 -15.44
C PHE A 272 -6.15 -11.66 -15.94
N THR A 273 -6.63 -12.52 -15.04
CA THR A 273 -7.82 -13.35 -15.31
C THR A 273 -8.94 -12.91 -14.40
N LEU A 274 -9.99 -12.36 -15.00
CA LEU A 274 -11.13 -11.75 -14.32
C LEU A 274 -12.25 -12.79 -14.25
N ILE A 275 -12.46 -13.35 -13.07
CA ILE A 275 -13.37 -14.47 -12.84
C ILE A 275 -14.60 -13.98 -12.09
N SER A 276 -15.72 -13.87 -12.78
CA SER A 276 -16.98 -13.40 -12.20
C SER A 276 -18.17 -14.17 -12.74
N PRO A 277 -19.24 -14.32 -11.94
CA PRO A 277 -20.54 -14.71 -12.47
C PRO A 277 -21.05 -13.69 -13.49
N LYS A 278 -22.01 -14.14 -14.29
CA LYS A 278 -22.66 -13.28 -15.28
C LYS A 278 -23.37 -12.11 -14.57
N GLY A 279 -23.16 -10.90 -15.05
CA GLY A 279 -23.72 -9.67 -14.48
C GLY A 279 -22.83 -8.98 -13.43
N LEU A 280 -21.75 -9.63 -12.99
CA LEU A 280 -20.75 -9.10 -12.04
C LEU A 280 -19.39 -8.83 -12.70
N GLU A 281 -19.35 -8.71 -14.02
CA GLU A 281 -18.14 -8.47 -14.79
C GLU A 281 -17.49 -7.12 -14.44
N MET A 282 -16.18 -7.06 -14.64
CA MET A 282 -15.40 -5.83 -14.46
C MET A 282 -15.92 -4.73 -15.43
N PRO A 283 -16.14 -3.50 -14.96
CA PRO A 283 -16.60 -2.42 -15.83
C PRO A 283 -15.61 -2.11 -16.97
N ASP A 284 -16.15 -1.87 -18.18
CA ASP A 284 -15.36 -1.66 -19.40
C ASP A 284 -14.30 -0.56 -19.26
N TYR A 285 -14.63 0.55 -18.60
CA TYR A 285 -13.70 1.67 -18.42
C TYR A 285 -12.42 1.26 -17.66
N ILE A 286 -12.50 0.27 -16.76
CA ILE A 286 -11.34 -0.26 -16.04
C ILE A 286 -10.52 -1.19 -16.95
N LEU A 287 -11.18 -1.99 -17.78
CA LEU A 287 -10.55 -2.85 -18.77
C LEU A 287 -9.77 -2.04 -19.80
N GLU A 288 -10.37 -0.96 -20.32
CA GLU A 288 -9.72 -0.04 -21.25
C GLU A 288 -8.48 0.59 -20.63
N GLN A 289 -8.61 1.14 -19.42
CA GLN A 289 -7.48 1.74 -18.70
C GLN A 289 -6.34 0.74 -18.47
N THR A 290 -6.66 -0.50 -18.09
CA THR A 290 -5.67 -1.54 -17.84
C THR A 290 -5.05 -2.06 -19.13
N GLY A 291 -5.85 -2.23 -20.20
CA GLY A 291 -5.45 -2.77 -21.49
C GLY A 291 -4.48 -1.87 -22.25
N THR A 292 -4.55 -0.55 -22.07
CA THR A 292 -3.62 0.41 -22.70
C THR A 292 -2.15 0.23 -22.30
N ARG A 293 -1.86 -0.57 -21.26
CA ARG A 293 -0.52 -0.75 -20.68
C ARG A 293 0.18 -2.05 -21.10
N GLY A 294 -0.35 -2.76 -22.09
CA GLY A 294 0.28 -3.96 -22.65
C GLY A 294 0.15 -5.21 -21.78
N HIS A 295 -0.87 -5.27 -20.93
CA HIS A 295 -1.23 -6.43 -20.14
C HIS A 295 -2.09 -7.41 -20.94
N VAL A 296 -2.05 -8.69 -20.57
CA VAL A 296 -3.02 -9.68 -21.06
C VAL A 296 -4.21 -9.65 -20.11
N ILE A 297 -5.42 -9.52 -20.65
CA ILE A 297 -6.65 -9.54 -19.87
C ILE A 297 -7.57 -10.61 -20.44
N GLU A 298 -7.88 -11.60 -19.61
CA GLU A 298 -8.82 -12.68 -19.92
C GLU A 298 -10.02 -12.57 -18.96
N GLN A 299 -11.21 -12.89 -19.46
CA GLN A 299 -12.43 -12.95 -18.65
C GLN A 299 -12.92 -14.40 -18.64
N SER A 300 -13.34 -14.89 -17.48
CA SER A 300 -13.87 -16.24 -17.32
C SER A 300 -15.06 -16.25 -16.35
N ASN A 301 -15.95 -17.20 -16.55
CA ASN A 301 -17.05 -17.52 -15.63
C ASN A 301 -16.81 -18.86 -14.90
N SER A 302 -15.61 -19.43 -15.03
CA SER A 302 -15.22 -20.69 -14.40
C SER A 302 -14.00 -20.47 -13.52
N LEU A 303 -14.14 -20.81 -12.22
CA LEU A 303 -13.00 -20.83 -11.31
C LEU A 303 -11.92 -21.80 -11.80
N GLU A 304 -12.32 -22.99 -12.22
CA GLU A 304 -11.37 -24.03 -12.59
C GLU A 304 -10.47 -23.60 -13.75
N GLU A 305 -11.07 -23.03 -14.81
CA GLU A 305 -10.32 -22.57 -15.98
C GLU A 305 -9.52 -21.31 -15.68
N GLY A 306 -10.11 -20.36 -14.94
CA GLY A 306 -9.49 -19.07 -14.70
C GLY A 306 -8.32 -19.10 -13.70
N LEU A 307 -8.30 -20.07 -12.78
CA LEU A 307 -7.26 -20.19 -11.77
C LEU A 307 -5.98 -20.89 -12.26
N VAL A 308 -6.01 -21.54 -13.43
CA VAL A 308 -4.87 -22.30 -13.94
C VAL A 308 -3.64 -21.40 -14.08
N GLY A 309 -2.58 -21.75 -13.35
CA GLY A 309 -1.30 -21.05 -13.40
C GLY A 309 -1.32 -19.65 -12.77
N ALA A 310 -2.30 -19.33 -11.91
CA ALA A 310 -2.31 -18.08 -11.16
C ALA A 310 -1.18 -18.04 -10.12
N ASP A 311 -0.50 -16.89 -10.01
CA ASP A 311 0.46 -16.59 -8.93
C ASP A 311 -0.25 -15.94 -7.73
N VAL A 312 -1.30 -15.16 -7.98
CA VAL A 312 -2.14 -14.52 -6.97
C VAL A 312 -3.60 -14.77 -7.28
N ILE A 313 -4.36 -15.18 -6.27
CA ILE A 313 -5.82 -15.23 -6.28
C ILE A 313 -6.31 -14.16 -5.32
N TYR A 314 -7.03 -13.17 -5.83
CA TYR A 314 -7.68 -12.14 -5.02
C TYR A 314 -9.19 -12.33 -5.05
N ALA A 315 -9.72 -12.97 -4.01
CA ALA A 315 -11.14 -13.23 -3.85
C ALA A 315 -11.86 -12.04 -3.23
N THR A 316 -13.06 -11.73 -3.73
CA THR A 316 -13.90 -10.64 -3.25
C THR A 316 -15.24 -11.16 -2.74
N ARG A 317 -15.74 -10.50 -1.70
CA ARG A 317 -17.07 -10.78 -1.16
C ARG A 317 -18.14 -10.27 -2.12
N VAL A 318 -19.16 -11.08 -2.39
CA VAL A 318 -20.40 -10.63 -3.04
C VAL A 318 -21.21 -9.79 -2.06
N GLN A 319 -21.44 -8.53 -2.42
CA GLN A 319 -22.16 -7.60 -1.56
C GLN A 319 -23.67 -7.81 -1.69
N LYS A 320 -24.20 -8.89 -1.08
CA LYS A 320 -25.63 -9.27 -1.14
C LYS A 320 -26.59 -8.11 -0.88
N GLU A 321 -26.19 -7.15 -0.04
CA GLU A 321 -26.94 -5.91 0.24
C GLU A 321 -27.11 -4.95 -0.96
N ARG A 322 -26.41 -5.17 -2.08
CA ARG A 322 -26.47 -4.34 -3.30
C ARG A 322 -27.34 -4.95 -4.40
N PHE A 323 -27.93 -6.12 -4.17
CA PHE A 323 -28.71 -6.87 -5.15
C PHE A 323 -30.20 -6.84 -4.82
N ALA A 324 -31.03 -6.76 -5.86
CA ALA A 324 -32.41 -7.24 -5.75
C ALA A 324 -32.40 -8.78 -5.66
N ALA A 325 -33.37 -9.40 -4.98
CA ALA A 325 -33.38 -10.85 -4.71
C ALA A 325 -33.26 -11.75 -5.95
N GLU A 326 -33.56 -11.21 -7.13
CA GLU A 326 -33.55 -11.89 -8.44
C GLU A 326 -32.18 -11.86 -9.15
N GLU A 327 -31.21 -11.04 -8.70
CA GLU A 327 -29.88 -10.88 -9.33
C GLU A 327 -28.79 -11.83 -8.77
N LEU A 328 -29.14 -12.71 -7.82
CA LEU A 328 -28.21 -13.66 -7.20
C LEU A 328 -28.06 -14.98 -7.97
N GLU A 329 -28.69 -15.11 -9.14
CA GLU A 329 -28.55 -16.26 -10.03
C GLU A 329 -27.08 -16.39 -10.49
N GLY A 330 -26.36 -17.38 -9.95
CA GLY A 330 -25.03 -17.77 -10.43
C GLY A 330 -23.90 -17.74 -9.39
N TYR A 331 -24.11 -17.21 -8.18
CA TYR A 331 -23.13 -17.35 -7.09
C TYR A 331 -23.27 -18.70 -6.37
N THR A 332 -23.02 -19.78 -7.11
CA THR A 332 -23.11 -21.15 -6.61
C THR A 332 -21.90 -21.50 -5.74
N PRO A 333 -21.95 -22.63 -5.00
CA PRO A 333 -20.76 -23.16 -4.33
C PRO A 333 -19.55 -23.35 -5.26
N ASP A 334 -19.76 -23.46 -6.57
CA ASP A 334 -18.69 -23.59 -7.57
C ASP A 334 -17.84 -22.32 -7.73
N PHE A 335 -18.30 -21.17 -7.21
CA PHE A 335 -17.54 -19.92 -7.16
C PHE A 335 -16.79 -19.71 -5.84
N GLN A 336 -16.84 -20.66 -4.92
CA GLN A 336 -16.09 -20.60 -3.68
C GLN A 336 -14.62 -20.97 -3.89
N VAL A 337 -13.71 -20.04 -3.58
CA VAL A 337 -12.29 -20.35 -3.48
C VAL A 337 -12.07 -21.24 -2.25
N ASN A 338 -11.73 -22.50 -2.47
CA ASN A 338 -11.54 -23.51 -1.44
C ASN A 338 -10.25 -24.31 -1.66
N LYS A 339 -9.87 -25.16 -0.70
CA LYS A 339 -8.64 -25.93 -0.80
C LYS A 339 -8.62 -26.87 -2.00
N ALA A 340 -9.74 -27.52 -2.29
CA ALA A 340 -9.85 -28.48 -3.39
C ALA A 340 -9.57 -27.86 -4.76
N ILE A 341 -10.15 -26.68 -5.06
CA ILE A 341 -9.93 -26.00 -6.34
C ILE A 341 -8.50 -25.45 -6.46
N ILE A 342 -7.93 -24.95 -5.37
CA ILE A 342 -6.55 -24.45 -5.37
C ILE A 342 -5.57 -25.61 -5.59
N ASP A 343 -5.75 -26.75 -4.90
CA ASP A 343 -4.91 -27.95 -5.07
C ASP A 343 -5.01 -28.54 -6.47
N LYS A 344 -6.16 -28.37 -7.13
CA LYS A 344 -6.39 -28.83 -8.51
C LYS A 344 -5.75 -27.93 -9.56
N CYS A 345 -5.87 -26.61 -9.41
CA CYS A 345 -5.56 -25.64 -10.49
C CYS A 345 -4.24 -24.90 -10.32
N CYS A 346 -3.70 -24.82 -9.10
CA CYS A 346 -2.63 -23.87 -8.77
C CYS A 346 -1.35 -24.57 -8.31
N GLY A 347 -0.22 -23.89 -8.49
CA GLY A 347 1.06 -24.32 -7.96
C GLY A 347 1.12 -24.21 -6.42
N PRO A 348 2.13 -24.83 -5.78
CA PRO A 348 2.30 -24.75 -4.32
C PRO A 348 2.59 -23.32 -3.81
N ASP A 349 3.08 -22.44 -4.70
CA ASP A 349 3.51 -21.07 -4.39
C ASP A 349 2.49 -20.01 -4.84
N VAL A 350 1.22 -20.38 -5.06
CA VAL A 350 0.14 -19.40 -5.27
C VAL A 350 -0.17 -18.68 -3.97
N ILE A 351 -0.51 -17.40 -4.05
CA ILE A 351 -0.91 -16.59 -2.89
C ILE A 351 -2.41 -16.31 -2.96
N VAL A 352 -3.14 -16.63 -1.89
CA VAL A 352 -4.59 -16.43 -1.80
C VAL A 352 -4.89 -15.27 -0.86
N MET A 353 -5.53 -14.23 -1.40
CA MET A 353 -5.83 -12.96 -0.74
C MET A 353 -7.33 -12.66 -0.76
N HIS A 354 -7.76 -11.84 0.19
CA HIS A 354 -9.13 -11.37 0.31
C HIS A 354 -9.16 -10.12 1.20
N PRO A 355 -9.80 -9.01 0.80
CA PRO A 355 -9.78 -7.75 1.56
C PRO A 355 -10.50 -7.79 2.92
N LEU A 356 -11.11 -8.94 3.25
CA LEU A 356 -12.05 -9.18 4.34
C LEU A 356 -13.28 -8.21 4.39
N PRO A 357 -14.44 -8.64 4.93
CA PRO A 357 -14.69 -9.89 5.63
C PRO A 357 -14.91 -11.00 4.62
N ARG A 358 -14.47 -12.22 4.97
CA ARG A 358 -15.10 -13.41 4.39
C ARG A 358 -16.53 -13.46 4.90
N ASP A 359 -17.47 -13.71 4.01
CA ASP A 359 -18.86 -13.82 4.38
C ASP A 359 -19.16 -15.24 4.87
N SER A 360 -19.33 -15.39 6.18
CA SER A 360 -19.61 -16.68 6.81
C SER A 360 -21.09 -17.09 6.74
N ARG A 361 -21.95 -16.28 6.11
CA ARG A 361 -23.36 -16.63 5.92
C ARG A 361 -23.48 -17.78 4.92
N GLU A 362 -24.46 -18.63 5.11
CA GLU A 362 -24.74 -19.73 4.20
C GLU A 362 -24.97 -19.22 2.77
N GLY A 363 -24.36 -19.92 1.79
CA GLY A 363 -24.43 -19.56 0.38
C GLY A 363 -23.76 -18.24 0.02
N ALA A 364 -22.83 -17.72 0.82
CA ALA A 364 -22.06 -16.53 0.46
C ALA A 364 -20.82 -16.82 -0.37
N ASN A 365 -20.32 -18.07 -0.33
CA ASN A 365 -19.42 -18.70 -1.29
C ASN A 365 -18.21 -17.88 -1.78
N ASP A 366 -17.63 -16.98 -0.98
CA ASP A 366 -16.48 -16.16 -1.41
C ASP A 366 -15.13 -16.87 -1.18
N LEU A 367 -14.82 -17.24 0.07
CA LEU A 367 -13.58 -17.87 0.45
C LEU A 367 -13.80 -18.84 1.62
N SER A 368 -13.45 -20.11 1.40
CA SER A 368 -13.67 -21.18 2.37
C SER A 368 -12.72 -21.10 3.58
N VAL A 369 -13.18 -21.65 4.71
CA VAL A 369 -12.42 -21.76 5.97
C VAL A 369 -11.49 -22.97 6.02
N ASP A 370 -11.64 -23.92 5.09
CA ASP A 370 -10.73 -25.08 4.95
C ASP A 370 -9.29 -24.67 4.63
N LEU A 371 -9.09 -23.42 4.15
CA LEU A 371 -7.80 -22.80 3.90
C LEU A 371 -7.13 -22.19 5.12
N ASN A 372 -7.77 -22.17 6.30
CA ASN A 372 -7.23 -21.45 7.47
C ASN A 372 -5.83 -21.90 7.90
N HIS A 373 -5.50 -23.18 7.68
CA HIS A 373 -4.17 -23.74 7.97
C HIS A 373 -3.30 -23.88 6.71
N ASP A 374 -3.75 -23.38 5.57
CA ASP A 374 -3.02 -23.46 4.30
C ASP A 374 -1.99 -22.33 4.21
N SER A 375 -0.73 -22.66 3.94
CA SER A 375 0.37 -21.69 3.89
C SER A 375 0.22 -20.65 2.76
N ARG A 376 -0.51 -21.00 1.71
CA ARG A 376 -0.82 -20.13 0.56
C ARG A 376 -1.80 -19.03 0.93
N LEU A 377 -2.56 -19.20 2.00
CA LEU A 377 -3.53 -18.23 2.48
C LEU A 377 -2.81 -17.06 3.18
N ALA A 378 -2.98 -15.85 2.65
CA ALA A 378 -2.29 -14.64 3.11
C ALA A 378 -3.22 -13.60 3.77
N ILE A 379 -4.50 -13.88 3.98
CA ILE A 379 -5.48 -12.86 4.42
C ILE A 379 -5.17 -12.15 5.76
N PHE A 380 -4.54 -12.85 6.71
CA PHE A 380 -4.17 -12.26 8.01
C PHE A 380 -2.87 -11.46 7.88
N ARG A 381 -1.88 -12.00 7.15
CA ARG A 381 -0.67 -11.25 6.76
C ARG A 381 -1.01 -9.97 5.99
N GLN A 382 -1.99 -10.05 5.09
CA GLN A 382 -2.58 -8.92 4.37
C GLN A 382 -3.19 -7.89 5.33
N THR A 383 -3.99 -8.34 6.30
CA THR A 383 -4.60 -7.44 7.28
C THR A 383 -3.55 -6.76 8.16
N ASP A 384 -2.54 -7.51 8.60
CA ASP A 384 -1.44 -6.99 9.42
C ASP A 384 -0.58 -5.98 8.65
N ASN A 385 -0.31 -6.24 7.38
CA ASN A 385 0.34 -5.30 6.44
C ASN A 385 -0.43 -3.99 6.27
N GLY A 386 -1.72 -3.96 6.59
CA GLY A 386 -2.50 -2.73 6.64
C GLY A 386 -2.00 -1.72 7.67
N ILE A 387 -1.42 -2.14 8.78
CA ILE A 387 -0.89 -1.25 9.82
C ILE A 387 0.33 -0.45 9.34
N PRO A 388 1.45 -1.06 8.91
CA PRO A 388 2.64 -0.33 8.46
C PRO A 388 2.35 0.55 7.24
N VAL A 389 1.51 0.09 6.31
CA VAL A 389 1.09 0.88 5.14
C VAL A 389 0.33 2.14 5.58
N ARG A 390 -0.62 2.03 6.52
CA ARG A 390 -1.35 3.21 7.00
C ARG A 390 -0.50 4.14 7.84
N MET A 391 0.46 3.61 8.59
CA MET A 391 1.47 4.42 9.27
C MET A 391 2.29 5.23 8.25
N ALA A 392 2.73 4.60 7.15
CA ALA A 392 3.43 5.29 6.08
C ALA A 392 2.57 6.37 5.41
N ILE A 393 1.27 6.13 5.20
CA ILE A 393 0.32 7.16 4.70
C ILE A 393 0.39 8.39 5.61
N PHE A 394 0.19 8.22 6.91
CA PHE A 394 0.21 9.37 7.83
C PHE A 394 1.58 10.05 7.90
N ALA A 395 2.66 9.27 7.94
CA ALA A 395 4.01 9.80 8.00
C ALA A 395 4.31 10.69 6.77
N VAL A 396 3.98 10.23 5.57
CA VAL A 396 4.20 10.97 4.31
C VAL A 396 3.29 12.19 4.22
N LEU A 397 1.99 12.05 4.51
CA LEU A 397 1.04 13.15 4.35
C LEU A 397 1.27 14.29 5.36
N LEU A 398 1.79 13.98 6.54
CA LEU A 398 2.19 14.96 7.55
C LEU A 398 3.65 15.41 7.41
N GLY A 399 4.43 14.79 6.52
CA GLY A 399 5.83 15.17 6.22
C GLY A 399 6.81 14.84 7.35
N VAL A 400 6.56 13.74 8.07
CA VAL A 400 7.37 13.31 9.22
C VAL A 400 8.09 11.98 8.98
N GLU A 401 8.05 11.44 7.76
CA GLU A 401 8.67 10.16 7.40
C GLU A 401 10.17 10.10 7.74
N GLY A 402 10.90 11.21 7.56
CA GLY A 402 12.33 11.32 7.89
C GLY A 402 12.63 11.37 9.40
N LEU A 403 11.62 11.59 10.24
CA LEU A 403 11.76 11.71 11.70
C LEU A 403 11.46 10.40 12.43
N VAL A 404 10.79 9.44 11.77
CA VAL A 404 10.33 8.19 12.39
C VAL A 404 11.48 7.42 13.03
N GLN A 405 12.56 7.19 12.28
CA GLN A 405 13.73 6.43 12.76
C GLN A 405 14.36 7.06 14.02
N HIS A 406 14.40 8.40 14.10
CA HIS A 406 14.96 9.12 15.25
C HIS A 406 14.07 9.03 16.49
N SER A 407 12.78 8.71 16.31
CA SER A 407 11.81 8.58 17.40
C SER A 407 11.70 7.17 17.99
N LEU A 408 12.37 6.18 17.37
CA LEU A 408 12.24 4.77 17.76
C LEU A 408 12.84 4.49 19.14
N ARG A 409 12.08 3.77 19.96
CA ARG A 409 12.53 3.22 21.25
C ARG A 409 12.04 1.79 21.40
N ASP A 410 12.68 0.98 22.23
CA ASP A 410 12.18 -0.37 22.52
C ASP A 410 10.83 -0.32 23.23
N VAL A 411 9.97 -1.32 22.96
CA VAL A 411 8.74 -1.51 23.73
C VAL A 411 9.07 -1.84 25.18
N THR A 412 8.25 -1.34 26.10
CA THR A 412 8.39 -1.59 27.56
C THR A 412 7.40 -2.64 28.07
N TRP A 413 6.67 -3.30 27.16
CA TRP A 413 5.73 -4.38 27.44
C TRP A 413 6.09 -5.61 26.61
N SER A 414 5.63 -6.79 27.03
CA SER A 414 5.89 -8.04 26.32
C SER A 414 4.83 -8.28 25.23
N PRO A 415 5.17 -8.16 23.94
CA PRO A 415 4.27 -8.60 22.87
C PRO A 415 4.25 -10.14 22.80
N PRO A 416 3.13 -10.75 22.36
CA PRO A 416 3.13 -12.17 22.05
C PRO A 416 4.03 -12.45 20.83
N THR A 417 4.57 -13.66 20.75
CA THR A 417 5.40 -14.11 19.61
C THR A 417 4.58 -14.29 18.33
N HIS A 418 3.28 -14.59 18.46
CA HIS A 418 2.33 -14.75 17.37
C HIS A 418 1.04 -13.95 17.66
N ILE A 419 0.36 -13.42 16.64
CA ILE A 419 -0.93 -12.73 16.82
C ILE A 419 -2.06 -13.76 16.79
N GLY A 420 -2.14 -14.55 15.72
CA GLY A 420 -3.03 -15.70 15.61
C GLY A 420 -2.43 -16.95 16.29
N PRO A 421 -3.29 -17.89 16.72
CA PRO A 421 -2.83 -19.13 17.37
C PRO A 421 -1.98 -20.02 16.46
N ASP A 422 -2.25 -19.96 15.16
CA ASP A 422 -1.61 -20.79 14.13
C ASP A 422 -0.72 -19.96 13.18
N ASP A 423 -0.49 -18.69 13.50
CA ASP A 423 0.35 -17.84 12.67
C ASP A 423 1.81 -18.31 12.76
N SER A 424 2.49 -18.36 11.62
CA SER A 424 3.94 -18.49 11.60
C SER A 424 4.63 -17.26 12.20
N LEU A 425 5.86 -17.42 12.71
CA LEU A 425 6.72 -16.29 13.10
C LEU A 425 6.75 -15.28 11.95
N PHE A 426 6.43 -14.01 12.25
CA PHE A 426 6.25 -12.90 11.29
C PHE A 426 7.31 -12.87 10.18
N HIS A 427 7.03 -13.58 9.08
CA HIS A 427 7.92 -13.80 7.93
C HIS A 427 9.33 -14.17 8.38
N GLY A 428 9.65 -15.47 8.48
CA GLY A 428 10.97 -16.04 8.86
C GLY A 428 12.21 -15.45 8.15
N MET A 429 12.48 -14.18 8.44
CA MET A 429 13.65 -13.38 8.13
C MET A 429 14.32 -13.11 9.49
N ASP A 430 14.78 -14.20 10.11
CA ASP A 430 15.96 -14.14 10.98
C ASP A 430 17.18 -14.46 10.13
#